data_AF-A0A967MSX2-F1
#
_entry.id   AF-A0A967MSX2-F1
#
_cell.length_a   1.000
_cell.length_b   1.000
_cell.length_c   1.000
_cell.angle_alpha   90.00
_cell.angle_beta   90.00
_cell.angle_gamma   90.00
#
_symmetry.space_group_name_H-M   'P 1'
#
loop_
_entity.id
_entity.type
_entity.pdbx_description
1 polymer ?
#
loop_
_entity_poly.entity_id
_entity_poly.type
_entity_poly.pdbx_seq_one_letter_code
_entity_poly.pdbx_strand_id
1 'polypeptide(L)' 'GTFHMALGAGYPETGSKNKSMIHWDMICDLREDSQILVDGEVIYSDGKFTI' A
#
# COMPACT_ATOMS: atom_id res chain seq x y z
N GLY A 1 -7.64 -0.08 -9.83
CA GLY A 1 -7.58 0.58 -8.51
C GLY A 1 -6.21 1.18 -8.31
N THR A 2 -5.98 1.90 -7.22
CA THR A 2 -4.64 2.39 -6.84
C THR A 2 -4.24 1.82 -5.49
N PHE A 3 -2.94 1.74 -5.23
CA PHE A 3 -2.37 1.45 -3.92
C PHE A 3 -1.41 2.56 -3.57
N HIS A 4 -1.30 2.92 -2.29
CA HIS A 4 -0.33 3.92 -1.86
C HIS A 4 0.48 3.44 -0.67
N MET A 5 1.67 4.00 -0.55
CA MET A 5 2.53 3.86 0.60
C MET A 5 3.03 5.23 1.02
N ALA A 6 2.90 5.55 2.31
CA ALA A 6 3.39 6.79 2.87
C ALA A 6 4.85 6.62 3.36
N LEU A 7 5.73 7.55 2.98
CA LEU A 7 7.04 7.69 3.59
C LEU A 7 6.99 8.68 4.76
N GLY A 8 7.63 8.30 5.86
CA GLY A 8 7.81 9.16 7.03
C GLY A 8 6.78 8.91 8.13
N ALA A 9 6.16 9.98 8.63
CA ALA A 9 5.40 9.97 9.87
C ALA A 9 4.22 9.01 9.76
N GLY A 10 4.17 8.03 10.65
CA GLY A 10 3.01 7.15 10.76
C GLY A 10 2.07 7.61 11.87
N TYR A 11 0.79 7.28 11.69
CA TYR A 11 -0.25 7.50 12.68
C TYR A 11 -0.01 6.63 13.94
N PRO A 12 0.14 7.20 15.14
CA PRO A 12 0.42 6.42 16.35
C PRO A 12 -0.63 5.33 16.66
N GLU A 13 -1.89 5.57 16.33
CA GLU A 13 -3.01 4.65 16.52
C GLU A 13 -2.92 3.37 15.68
N THR A 14 -2.13 3.35 14.60
CA THR A 14 -1.83 2.14 13.81
C THR A 14 -0.68 1.32 14.42
N GLY A 15 -0.15 1.75 15.57
CA GLY A 15 1.04 1.18 16.19
C GLY A 15 2.34 1.63 15.55
N SER A 16 2.30 2.62 14.65
CA SER A 16 3.50 3.12 14.00
C SER A 16 4.46 3.77 15.00
N LYS A 17 5.74 3.43 14.86
CA LYS A 17 6.85 4.03 15.62
C LYS A 17 7.64 5.04 14.79
N ASN A 18 7.27 5.23 13.51
CA ASN A 18 8.05 6.06 12.60
C ASN A 18 7.73 7.55 12.84
N LYS A 19 8.69 8.28 13.39
CA LYS A 19 8.61 9.72 13.64
C LYS A 19 9.41 10.45 12.57
N SER A 20 8.76 11.36 11.86
CA SER A 20 9.36 12.10 10.75
C SER A 20 8.64 13.44 10.57
N MET A 21 9.31 14.41 9.94
CA MET A 21 8.69 15.70 9.57
C MET A 21 7.88 15.61 8.28
N ILE A 22 8.14 14.60 7.45
CA ILE A 22 7.38 14.36 6.22
C ILE A 22 6.38 13.23 6.45
N HIS A 23 5.24 13.35 5.79
CA HIS A 23 4.29 12.29 5.51
C HIS A 23 3.94 12.44 4.03
N TRP A 24 4.46 11.55 3.18
CA TRP A 24 4.30 11.68 1.74
C TRP A 24 3.80 10.38 1.12
N ASP A 25 2.60 10.45 0.55
CA ASP A 25 1.98 9.36 -0.19
C ASP A 25 2.56 9.20 -1.59
N MET A 26 3.08 8.01 -1.85
CA MET A 26 3.42 7.54 -3.20
C MET A 26 2.28 6.67 -3.69
N ILE A 27 1.66 7.05 -4.81
CA ILE A 27 0.51 6.36 -5.39
C ILE A 27 0.99 5.52 -6.58
N CYS A 28 0.56 4.26 -6.62
CA CYS A 28 0.78 3.31 -7.69
C CYS A 28 -0.56 2.94 -8.33
N ASP A 29 -0.63 3.01 -9.65
CA ASP A 29 -1.78 2.52 -10.42
C ASP A 29 -1.69 1.00 -10.57
N LEU A 30 -2.78 0.31 -10.23
CA LEU A 30 -2.87 -1.15 -10.22
C LEU A 30 -4.00 -1.62 -11.14
N ARG A 31 -4.20 -0.98 -12.29
CA ARG A 31 -5.23 -1.36 -13.27
C ARG A 31 -4.72 -2.38 -14.29
N GLU A 32 -3.42 -2.40 -14.57
CA GLU A 32 -2.78 -3.24 -15.58
C GLU A 32 -1.43 -3.73 -15.04
N ASP A 33 -1.02 -4.94 -15.45
CA ASP A 33 0.23 -5.60 -15.10
C ASP A 33 0.63 -5.49 -13.61
N SER A 34 -0.34 -5.76 -12.72
CA SER A 34 -0.18 -5.50 -11.28
C SER A 34 -0.71 -6.63 -10.41
N GLN A 35 0.03 -6.93 -9.33
CA GLN A 35 -0.36 -7.92 -8.33
C GLN A 35 -0.05 -7.44 -6.92
N ILE A 36 -0.94 -7.72 -5.97
CA ILE A 36 -0.66 -7.64 -4.53
C ILE A 36 -0.63 -9.07 -3.99
N LEU A 37 0.51 -9.44 -3.41
CA LEU A 37 0.70 -10.73 -2.77
C LEU A 37 0.75 -10.54 -1.26
N VAL A 38 0.05 -11.40 -0.52
CA VAL A 38 0.14 -11.50 0.94
C VAL A 38 0.54 -12.93 1.27
N ASP A 39 1.65 -13.09 1.99
CA ASP A 39 2.23 -14.39 2.36
C ASP A 39 2.47 -15.33 1.17
N GLY A 40 2.76 -14.76 -0.01
CA GLY A 40 3.00 -15.49 -1.26
C GLY A 40 1.74 -15.79 -2.08
N GLU A 41 0.55 -15.46 -1.58
CA GLU A 41 -0.72 -15.65 -2.29
C GLU A 41 -1.19 -14.36 -2.96
N VAL A 42 -1.63 -14.45 -4.22
CA VAL A 42 -2.18 -13.30 -4.94
C VAL A 42 -3.59 -13.00 -4.43
N ILE A 43 -3.78 -11.83 -3.82
CA ILE A 43 -5.07 -11.37 -3.29
C ILE A 43 -5.71 -10.25 -4.14
N TYR A 44 -4.94 -9.66 -5.05
CA TYR A 44 -5.41 -8.60 -5.95
C TYR A 44 -4.62 -8.67 -7.25
N SER A 45 -5.32 -8.59 -8.39
CA SER A 45 -4.74 -8.55 -9.73
C SER A 45 -5.51 -7.56 -10.60
N ASP A 46 -4.81 -6.67 -11.30
CA ASP A 46 -5.35 -5.81 -12.36
C ASP A 46 -6.69 -5.16 -12.04
N GLY A 47 -6.73 -4.47 -10.90
CA GLY A 47 -7.88 -3.69 -10.49
C GLY A 47 -8.91 -4.43 -9.63
N LYS A 48 -8.72 -5.72 -9.36
CA LYS A 48 -9.74 -6.58 -8.74
C LYS A 48 -9.15 -7.45 -7.63
N PHE A 49 -9.93 -7.67 -6.58
CA PHE A 49 -9.65 -8.71 -5.58
C PHE A 49 -9.90 -10.10 -6.18
N THR A 50 -9.09 -11.09 -5.80
CA THR A 50 -9.12 -12.47 -6.31
C THR A 50 -9.77 -13.47 -5.35
N ILE A 51 -10.31 -12.99 -4.22
CA ILE A 51 -10.97 -13.76 -3.15
C ILE A 51 -12.48 -13.57 -3.15
#